data_AF-A0A0F8URJ8-F1
#
_entry.id   AF-A0A0F8URJ8-F1
#
_cell.length_a   1.000
_cell.length_b   1.000
_cell.length_c   1.000
_cell.angle_alpha   90.00
_cell.angle_beta   90.00
_cell.angle_gamma   90.00
#
_symmetry.space_group_name_H-M   'P 1'
#
loop_
_entity.id
_entity.type
_entity.pdbx_description
1 polymer ?
#
loop_
_entity_poly.entity_id
_entity_poly.type
_entity_poly.pdbx_seq_one_letter_code
_entity_poly.pdbx_strand_id
1 'polypeptide(L)'
;MRHTQIDCARDGKLTLEMQQTMERENIDEDTLLSRVAEGSLVIMTREGCPSIAIGRGASTKVNVNLGTSAVRIDPDAELEKVRIAEKYGADTITDLSMGGDIRAIRASVFENSRLPITTVPIYQTVVECGMKDLTEGDILSYLKAHVDEGVSSVVLHLSLIHISEPTRRTPIS
;
A
#
# COMPACT_ATOMS: atom_id res chain seq x y z
N MET A 1 15.11 -9.77 14.83
CA MET A 1 14.14 -8.82 14.23
C MET A 1 13.96 -9.21 12.78
N ARG A 2 12.74 -9.11 12.20
CA ARG A 2 12.61 -9.15 10.74
C ARG A 2 13.27 -7.87 10.22
N HIS A 3 14.33 -8.02 9.43
CA HIS A 3 15.01 -6.88 8.82
C HIS A 3 14.18 -6.39 7.65
N THR A 4 13.94 -5.07 7.57
CA THR A 4 13.32 -4.45 6.41
C THR A 4 14.33 -4.34 5.26
N GLN A 5 13.86 -4.06 4.04
CA GLN A 5 14.76 -3.85 2.90
C GLN A 5 15.73 -2.68 3.13
N ILE A 6 15.31 -1.63 3.85
CA ILE A 6 16.20 -0.53 4.23
C ILE A 6 17.26 -0.92 5.26
N ASP A 7 16.92 -1.80 6.22
CA ASP A 7 17.91 -2.31 7.18
C ASP A 7 18.95 -3.18 6.47
N CYS A 8 18.51 -4.07 5.57
CA CYS A 8 19.42 -4.89 4.75
C CYS A 8 20.34 -4.01 3.88
N ALA A 9 19.79 -2.98 3.23
CA ALA A 9 20.59 -2.07 2.40
C ALA A 9 21.65 -1.31 3.21
N ARG A 10 21.29 -0.82 4.41
CA ARG A 10 22.23 -0.13 5.31
C ARG A 10 23.33 -1.04 5.84
N ASP A 11 23.04 -2.32 5.98
CA ASP A 11 24.00 -3.36 6.32
C ASP A 11 24.85 -3.82 5.11
N GLY A 12 24.60 -3.29 3.90
CA GLY A 12 25.24 -3.75 2.66
C GLY A 12 24.85 -5.17 2.25
N LYS A 13 23.71 -5.67 2.74
CA LYS A 13 23.21 -7.01 2.45
C LYS A 13 22.23 -6.98 1.29
N LEU A 14 22.61 -7.64 0.20
CA LEU A 14 21.74 -7.82 -0.95
C LEU A 14 20.70 -8.93 -0.69
N THR A 15 19.41 -8.59 -0.80
CA THR A 15 18.29 -9.53 -0.62
C THR A 15 17.85 -10.12 -1.96
N LEU A 16 17.05 -11.19 -1.93
CA LEU A 16 16.46 -11.78 -3.14
C LEU A 16 15.51 -10.78 -3.83
N GLU A 17 14.76 -9.99 -3.05
CA GLU A 17 13.84 -8.99 -3.60
C GLU A 17 14.61 -7.86 -4.29
N MET A 18 15.74 -7.44 -3.73
CA MET A 18 16.66 -6.49 -4.37
C MET A 18 17.18 -7.02 -5.69
N GLN A 19 17.68 -8.27 -5.73
CA GLN A 19 18.17 -8.92 -6.96
C GLN A 19 17.09 -8.94 -8.05
N GLN A 20 15.87 -9.35 -7.71
CA GLN A 20 14.74 -9.36 -8.64
C GLN A 20 14.44 -7.97 -9.21
N THR A 21 14.51 -6.93 -8.38
CA THR A 21 14.27 -5.56 -8.84
C THR A 21 15.42 -4.99 -9.65
N MET A 22 16.67 -5.34 -9.35
CA MET A 22 17.85 -4.96 -10.13
C MET A 22 17.73 -5.46 -11.57
N GLU A 23 17.39 -6.75 -11.74
CA GLU A 23 17.22 -7.37 -13.05
C GLU A 23 16.08 -6.74 -13.85
N ARG A 24 14.93 -6.46 -13.21
CA ARG A 24 13.75 -5.90 -13.88
C ARG A 24 13.91 -4.43 -14.26
N GLU A 25 14.51 -3.64 -13.39
CA GLU A 25 14.68 -2.20 -13.60
C GLU A 25 16.00 -1.85 -14.29
N ASN A 26 16.89 -2.84 -14.49
CA ASN A 26 18.24 -2.66 -15.01
C ASN A 26 19.05 -1.64 -14.19
N ILE A 27 19.05 -1.83 -12.86
CA ILE A 27 19.80 -1.01 -11.88
C ILE A 27 20.96 -1.84 -11.32
N ASP A 28 22.15 -1.26 -11.25
CA ASP A 28 23.32 -1.91 -10.64
C ASP A 28 23.21 -2.00 -9.11
N GLU A 29 23.98 -2.93 -8.52
CA GLU A 29 23.93 -3.26 -7.10
C GLU A 29 24.24 -2.06 -6.20
N ASP A 30 25.34 -1.35 -6.48
CA ASP A 30 25.81 -0.21 -5.69
C ASP A 30 24.75 0.92 -5.69
N THR A 31 24.21 1.22 -6.86
CA THR A 31 23.14 2.22 -7.02
C THR A 31 21.88 1.81 -6.27
N LEU A 32 21.45 0.55 -6.36
CA LEU A 32 20.24 0.08 -5.70
C LEU A 32 20.40 0.10 -4.17
N LEU A 33 21.48 -0.49 -3.64
CA LEU A 33 21.77 -0.50 -2.20
C LEU A 33 21.87 0.92 -1.65
N SER A 34 22.58 1.82 -2.33
CA SER A 34 22.71 3.22 -1.92
C SER A 34 21.35 3.92 -1.84
N ARG A 35 20.51 3.77 -2.88
CA ARG A 35 19.18 4.42 -2.94
C ARG A 35 18.19 3.86 -1.93
N VAL A 36 18.23 2.55 -1.68
CA VAL A 36 17.38 1.93 -0.65
C VAL A 36 17.85 2.36 0.74
N ALA A 37 19.16 2.40 1.01
CA ALA A 37 19.71 2.80 2.29
C ALA A 37 19.41 4.27 2.65
N GLU A 38 19.43 5.17 1.66
CA GLU A 38 19.09 6.60 1.83
C GLU A 38 17.57 6.85 1.81
N GLY A 39 16.75 5.87 1.41
CA GLY A 39 15.30 5.97 1.35
C GLY A 39 14.75 6.68 0.10
N SER A 40 15.55 6.86 -0.96
CA SER A 40 15.10 7.43 -2.23
C SER A 40 14.49 6.39 -3.19
N LEU A 41 14.68 5.11 -2.88
CA LEU A 41 14.06 3.95 -3.54
C LEU A 41 13.51 3.00 -2.47
N VAL A 42 12.27 2.55 -2.63
CA VAL A 42 11.64 1.56 -1.75
C VAL A 42 11.33 0.30 -2.56
N ILE A 43 11.51 -0.87 -1.96
CA ILE A 43 11.11 -2.14 -2.55
C ILE A 43 9.87 -2.64 -1.82
N MET A 44 8.73 -2.59 -2.49
CA MET A 44 7.49 -3.19 -2.01
C MET A 44 7.52 -4.69 -2.25
N THR A 45 7.22 -5.45 -1.19
CA THR A 45 7.26 -6.91 -1.22
C THR A 45 5.90 -7.47 -0.83
N ARG A 46 5.62 -8.66 -1.36
CA ARG A 46 4.50 -9.51 -0.95
C ARG A 46 4.91 -10.96 -1.14
N GLU A 47 4.60 -11.79 -0.15
CA GLU A 47 4.98 -13.20 -0.18
C GLU A 47 4.43 -13.91 -1.44
N GLY A 48 5.28 -14.70 -2.10
CA GLY A 48 4.94 -15.41 -3.34
C GLY A 48 4.77 -14.52 -4.59
N CYS A 49 5.00 -13.22 -4.47
CA CYS A 49 4.70 -12.23 -5.51
C CYS A 49 5.95 -11.49 -6.01
N PRO A 50 5.90 -10.97 -7.25
CA PRO A 50 6.91 -10.05 -7.78
C PRO A 50 7.17 -8.83 -6.86
N SER A 51 8.44 -8.57 -6.51
CA SER A 51 8.83 -7.33 -5.82
C SER A 51 8.86 -6.14 -6.76
N ILE A 52 8.44 -4.96 -6.28
CA ILE A 52 8.33 -3.72 -7.07
C ILE A 52 9.20 -2.63 -6.45
N ALA A 53 10.12 -2.07 -7.24
CA ALA A 53 10.92 -0.92 -6.83
C ALA A 53 10.19 0.38 -7.18
N ILE A 54 10.06 1.29 -6.22
CA ILE A 54 9.39 2.59 -6.38
C ILE A 54 10.34 3.69 -5.90
N GLY A 55 10.66 4.62 -6.79
CA GLY A 55 11.50 5.77 -6.45
C GLY A 55 12.58 6.05 -7.49
N ARG A 56 13.65 6.70 -7.05
CA ARG A 56 14.66 7.30 -7.94
C ARG A 56 15.33 6.23 -8.81
N GLY A 57 15.22 6.43 -10.13
CA GLY A 57 15.84 5.62 -11.18
C GLY A 57 15.33 4.19 -11.32
N ALA A 58 14.22 3.84 -10.68
CA ALA A 58 13.31 2.85 -11.22
C ALA A 58 12.40 3.50 -12.27
N SER A 59 11.75 2.69 -13.09
CA SER A 59 10.70 3.13 -14.00
C SER A 59 9.48 3.71 -13.25
N THR A 60 8.73 4.60 -13.92
CA THR A 60 7.50 5.16 -13.35
C THR A 60 6.47 4.06 -13.10
N LYS A 61 5.85 4.10 -11.91
CA LYS A 61 4.88 3.09 -11.46
C LYS A 61 3.45 3.60 -11.51
N VAL A 62 2.53 2.72 -11.85
CA VAL A 62 1.09 2.98 -11.92
C VAL A 62 0.36 2.21 -10.83
N ASN A 63 -0.38 2.92 -10.00
CA ASN A 63 -1.24 2.35 -8.97
C ASN A 63 -2.71 2.37 -9.40
N VAL A 64 -3.43 1.27 -9.20
CA VAL A 64 -4.89 1.20 -9.41
C VAL A 64 -5.61 1.17 -8.06
N ASN A 65 -6.59 2.06 -7.91
CA ASN A 65 -7.48 2.06 -6.75
C ASN A 65 -8.71 1.19 -7.04
N LEU A 66 -9.02 0.32 -6.09
CA LEU A 66 -10.25 -0.46 -6.06
C LEU A 66 -10.94 -0.29 -4.72
N GLY A 67 -12.16 -0.81 -4.62
CA GLY A 67 -12.86 -0.92 -3.34
C GLY A 67 -14.35 -0.66 -3.46
N THR A 68 -15.08 -1.25 -2.53
CA THR A 68 -16.52 -1.08 -2.37
C THR A 68 -16.86 0.16 -1.55
N SER A 69 -18.12 0.59 -1.64
CA SER A 69 -18.66 1.68 -0.84
C SER A 69 -20.01 1.29 -0.24
N ALA A 70 -20.50 2.06 0.73
CA ALA A 70 -21.84 1.85 1.30
C ALA A 70 -22.97 1.87 0.27
N VAL A 71 -22.77 2.52 -0.88
CA VAL A 71 -23.76 2.63 -1.97
C VAL A 71 -23.63 1.53 -3.01
N ARG A 72 -22.42 0.98 -3.19
CA ARG A 72 -22.13 -0.07 -4.17
C ARG A 72 -21.19 -1.10 -3.58
N ILE A 73 -21.75 -2.25 -3.24
CA ILE A 73 -21.05 -3.42 -2.73
C ILE A 73 -21.17 -4.51 -3.78
N ASP A 74 -20.11 -4.67 -4.58
CA ASP A 74 -20.08 -5.60 -5.71
C ASP A 74 -18.68 -6.23 -5.79
N PRO A 75 -18.41 -7.29 -5.00
CA PRO A 75 -17.10 -7.92 -4.96
C PRO A 75 -16.65 -8.46 -6.32
N ASP A 76 -17.57 -8.97 -7.14
CA ASP A 76 -17.27 -9.49 -8.48
C ASP A 76 -16.77 -8.39 -9.42
N ALA A 77 -17.37 -7.19 -9.34
CA ALA A 77 -16.87 -6.04 -10.08
C ALA A 77 -15.48 -5.59 -9.60
N GLU A 78 -15.18 -5.67 -8.29
CA GLU A 78 -13.84 -5.37 -7.78
C GLU A 78 -12.80 -6.39 -8.27
N LEU A 79 -13.14 -7.68 -8.31
CA LEU A 79 -12.28 -8.71 -8.89
C LEU A 79 -12.03 -8.50 -10.38
N GLU A 80 -13.02 -8.03 -11.13
CA GLU A 80 -12.81 -7.70 -12.54
C GLU A 80 -11.84 -6.52 -12.70
N LYS A 81 -11.91 -5.52 -11.81
CA LYS A 81 -10.91 -4.43 -11.80
C LYS A 81 -9.50 -4.95 -11.50
N VAL A 82 -9.35 -5.93 -10.60
CA VAL A 82 -8.04 -6.58 -10.35
C VAL A 82 -7.49 -7.20 -11.63
N ARG A 83 -8.31 -8.00 -12.34
CA ARG A 83 -7.91 -8.64 -13.60
C ARG A 83 -7.53 -7.62 -14.67
N ILE A 84 -8.30 -6.53 -14.78
CA ILE A 84 -8.01 -5.44 -15.71
C ILE A 84 -6.69 -4.75 -15.32
N ALA A 85 -6.48 -4.46 -14.04
CA ALA A 85 -5.26 -3.82 -13.55
C ALA A 85 -4.01 -4.63 -13.93
N GLU A 86 -4.01 -5.93 -13.65
CA GLU A 86 -2.89 -6.81 -14.02
C GLU A 86 -2.73 -6.93 -15.54
N LYS A 87 -3.82 -7.09 -16.28
CA LYS A 87 -3.80 -7.22 -17.75
C LYS A 87 -3.17 -6.01 -18.43
N TYR A 88 -3.42 -4.81 -17.92
CA TYR A 88 -2.90 -3.56 -18.50
C TYR A 88 -1.62 -3.05 -17.80
N GLY A 89 -1.02 -3.86 -16.92
CA GLY A 89 0.31 -3.59 -16.38
C GLY A 89 0.35 -2.57 -15.23
N ALA A 90 -0.66 -2.56 -14.36
CA ALA A 90 -0.54 -1.85 -13.08
C ALA A 90 0.60 -2.46 -12.24
N ASP A 91 1.32 -1.62 -11.50
CA ASP A 91 2.42 -2.04 -10.64
C ASP A 91 1.95 -2.34 -9.21
N THR A 92 0.93 -1.61 -8.73
CA THR A 92 0.38 -1.78 -7.39
C THR A 92 -1.14 -1.61 -7.38
N ILE A 93 -1.77 -2.15 -6.35
CA ILE A 93 -3.19 -1.97 -6.07
C ILE A 93 -3.35 -1.30 -4.71
N THR A 94 -4.30 -0.36 -4.61
CA THR A 94 -4.74 0.15 -3.31
C THR A 94 -6.20 -0.24 -3.08
N ASP A 95 -6.46 -0.95 -1.99
CA ASP A 95 -7.81 -1.29 -1.53
C ASP A 95 -8.37 -0.16 -0.64
N LEU A 96 -9.42 0.49 -1.13
CA LEU A 96 -10.14 1.60 -0.49
C LEU A 96 -11.55 1.17 -0.04
N SER A 97 -11.79 -0.13 0.12
CA SER A 97 -13.11 -0.67 0.48
C SER A 97 -13.64 -0.07 1.78
N MET A 98 -14.89 0.39 1.73
CA MET A 98 -15.63 0.99 2.84
C MET A 98 -17.06 0.42 2.98
N GLY A 99 -17.40 -0.64 2.26
CA GLY A 99 -18.75 -1.20 2.27
C GLY A 99 -18.78 -2.72 2.16
N GLY A 100 -19.75 -3.33 2.85
CA GLY A 100 -19.84 -4.79 2.94
C GLY A 100 -18.79 -5.37 3.87
N ASP A 101 -18.48 -6.66 3.68
CA ASP A 101 -17.42 -7.33 4.42
C ASP A 101 -16.05 -6.97 3.82
N ILE A 102 -15.47 -5.88 4.31
CA ILE A 102 -14.20 -5.32 3.85
C ILE A 102 -13.08 -6.38 3.91
N ARG A 103 -13.07 -7.20 4.96
CA ARG A 103 -12.06 -8.25 5.14
C ARG A 103 -12.19 -9.35 4.10
N ALA A 104 -13.41 -9.83 3.84
CA ALA A 104 -13.66 -10.85 2.82
C ALA A 104 -13.35 -10.34 1.42
N ILE A 105 -13.72 -9.10 1.11
CA ILE A 105 -13.40 -8.46 -0.18
C ILE A 105 -11.88 -8.38 -0.37
N ARG A 106 -11.16 -7.87 0.63
CA ARG A 106 -9.70 -7.78 0.58
C ARG A 106 -9.03 -9.14 0.46
N ALA A 107 -9.50 -10.16 1.18
CA ALA A 107 -9.00 -11.52 1.05
C ALA A 107 -9.17 -12.04 -0.40
N SER A 108 -10.31 -11.75 -1.03
CA SER A 108 -10.55 -12.10 -2.43
C SER A 108 -9.59 -11.39 -3.39
N VAL A 109 -9.27 -10.11 -3.14
CA VAL A 109 -8.24 -9.37 -3.89
C VAL A 109 -6.87 -10.01 -3.72
N PHE A 110 -6.50 -10.42 -2.50
CA PHE A 110 -5.24 -11.12 -2.25
C PHE A 110 -5.15 -12.46 -3.00
N GLU A 111 -6.24 -13.22 -3.07
CA GLU A 111 -6.29 -14.50 -3.78
C GLU A 111 -6.20 -14.35 -5.31
N ASN A 112 -6.64 -13.22 -5.85
CA ASN A 112 -6.77 -12.99 -7.29
C ASN A 112 -5.74 -12.01 -7.87
N SER A 113 -4.83 -11.48 -7.05
CA SER A 113 -3.79 -10.55 -7.47
C SER A 113 -2.41 -11.07 -7.11
N ARG A 114 -1.42 -10.77 -7.94
CA ARG A 114 0.01 -10.93 -7.67
C ARG A 114 0.70 -9.58 -7.42
N LEU A 115 -0.02 -8.47 -7.50
CA LEU A 115 0.53 -7.13 -7.25
C LEU A 115 0.65 -6.87 -5.75
N PRO A 116 1.63 -6.03 -5.33
CA PRO A 116 1.63 -5.46 -3.99
C PRO A 116 0.35 -4.69 -3.69
N ILE A 117 -0.15 -4.83 -2.46
CA ILE A 117 -1.43 -4.24 -2.04
C ILE A 117 -1.20 -3.22 -0.93
N THR A 118 -1.75 -2.03 -1.13
CA THR A 118 -1.80 -0.95 -0.15
C THR A 118 -3.20 -0.85 0.44
N THR A 119 -3.29 -0.50 1.72
CA THR A 119 -4.58 -0.25 2.39
C THR A 119 -4.57 1.06 3.16
N VAL A 120 -5.77 1.51 3.55
CA VAL A 120 -5.99 2.70 4.38
C VAL A 120 -6.71 2.26 5.67
N PRO A 121 -6.00 1.87 6.74
CA PRO A 121 -6.63 1.23 7.93
C PRO A 121 -7.74 2.05 8.58
N ILE A 122 -7.67 3.38 8.51
CA ILE A 122 -8.70 4.27 9.06
C ILE A 122 -10.07 4.08 8.39
N TYR A 123 -10.12 3.67 7.12
CA TYR A 123 -11.39 3.47 6.42
C TYR A 123 -12.17 2.30 7.01
N GLN A 124 -11.52 1.15 7.22
CA GLN A 124 -12.17 0.01 7.88
C GLN A 124 -12.53 0.34 9.33
N THR A 125 -11.63 1.03 10.05
CA THR A 125 -11.87 1.46 11.43
C THR A 125 -13.13 2.32 11.54
N VAL A 126 -13.30 3.30 10.65
CA VAL A 126 -14.48 4.19 10.64
C VAL A 126 -15.77 3.43 10.32
N VAL A 127 -15.71 2.46 9.41
CA VAL A 127 -16.89 1.67 9.01
C VAL A 127 -17.35 0.75 10.14
N GLU A 128 -16.41 0.12 10.87
CA GLU A 128 -16.72 -0.87 11.89
C GLU A 128 -16.92 -0.28 13.29
N CYS A 129 -16.17 0.76 13.67
CA CYS A 129 -16.28 1.41 14.98
C CYS A 129 -17.16 2.66 14.98
N GLY A 130 -17.39 3.26 13.80
CA GLY A 130 -18.08 4.55 13.67
C GLY A 130 -17.16 5.75 13.90
N MET A 131 -17.40 6.83 13.15
CA MET A 131 -16.50 8.00 13.14
C MET A 131 -16.37 8.71 14.50
N LYS A 132 -17.43 8.69 15.33
CA LYS A 132 -17.49 9.43 16.59
C LYS A 132 -16.85 8.70 17.77
N ASP A 133 -16.81 7.38 17.67
CA ASP A 133 -16.46 6.49 18.78
C ASP A 133 -15.11 5.81 18.59
N LEU A 134 -14.45 6.02 17.43
CA LEU A 134 -13.14 5.46 17.14
C LEU A 134 -12.06 6.02 18.10
N THR A 135 -11.19 5.12 18.54
CA THR A 135 -10.02 5.45 19.37
C THR A 135 -8.73 5.20 18.61
N GLU A 136 -7.61 5.71 19.12
CA GLU A 136 -6.27 5.34 18.65
C GLU A 136 -6.05 3.82 18.72
N GLY A 137 -6.55 3.18 19.78
CA GLY A 137 -6.45 1.73 19.98
C GLY A 137 -7.14 0.95 18.86
N ASP A 138 -8.29 1.43 18.38
CA ASP A 138 -9.00 0.80 17.26
C ASP A 138 -8.19 0.92 15.96
N ILE A 139 -7.67 2.11 15.65
CA ILE A 139 -6.83 2.33 14.45
C ILE A 139 -5.61 1.41 14.47
N LEU A 140 -4.92 1.31 15.62
CA LEU A 140 -3.75 0.46 15.77
C LEU A 140 -4.10 -1.04 15.66
N SER A 141 -5.28 -1.43 16.16
CA SER A 141 -5.80 -2.80 16.04
C SER A 141 -6.03 -3.18 14.58
N TYR A 142 -6.73 -2.33 13.80
CA TYR A 142 -6.94 -2.58 12.36
C TYR A 142 -5.65 -2.47 11.55
N LEU A 143 -4.75 -1.53 11.88
CA LEU A 143 -3.43 -1.48 11.26
C LEU A 143 -2.69 -2.82 11.44
N LYS A 144 -2.68 -3.37 12.66
CA LYS A 144 -2.06 -4.66 12.93
C LYS A 144 -2.74 -5.78 12.15
N ALA A 145 -4.07 -5.81 12.12
CA ALA A 145 -4.82 -6.79 11.35
C ALA A 145 -4.46 -6.77 9.85
N HIS A 146 -4.33 -5.57 9.26
CA HIS A 146 -3.92 -5.43 7.86
C HIS A 146 -2.49 -5.92 7.63
N VAL A 147 -1.57 -5.62 8.54
CA VAL A 147 -0.19 -6.13 8.48
C VAL A 147 -0.16 -7.66 8.58
N ASP A 148 -0.96 -8.24 9.47
CA ASP A 148 -1.07 -9.70 9.64
C ASP A 148 -1.70 -10.39 8.40
N GLU A 149 -2.53 -9.67 7.63
CA GLU A 149 -3.08 -10.11 6.34
C GLU A 149 -2.07 -10.02 5.18
N GLY A 150 -0.91 -9.40 5.40
CA GLY A 150 0.17 -9.34 4.41
C GLY A 150 0.09 -8.16 3.44
N VAL A 151 -0.50 -7.03 3.85
CA VAL A 151 -0.43 -5.79 3.06
C VAL A 151 1.01 -5.34 2.86
N SER A 152 1.33 -4.84 1.67
CA SER A 152 2.67 -4.40 1.30
C SER A 152 2.99 -3.00 1.77
N SER A 153 1.98 -2.14 1.89
CA SER A 153 2.12 -0.82 2.53
C SER A 153 0.79 -0.34 3.10
N VAL A 154 0.87 0.72 3.90
CA VAL A 154 -0.31 1.38 4.48
C VAL A 154 -0.22 2.88 4.25
N VAL A 155 -1.37 3.50 4.00
CA VAL A 155 -1.49 4.95 4.03
C VAL A 155 -2.01 5.36 5.40
N LEU A 156 -1.21 6.16 6.10
CA LEU A 156 -1.56 6.72 7.39
C LEU A 156 -1.66 8.24 7.26
N HIS A 157 -2.84 8.79 7.56
CA HIS A 157 -3.06 10.23 7.60
C HIS A 157 -2.64 10.79 8.97
N LEU A 158 -1.33 10.92 9.17
CA LEU A 158 -0.75 11.45 10.42
C LEU A 158 -0.65 12.98 10.44
N SER A 159 -1.10 13.64 9.38
CA SER A 159 -1.18 15.10 9.26
C SER A 159 -2.38 15.65 10.03
N LEU A 160 -2.35 15.48 11.36
CA LEU A 160 -3.10 16.29 12.31
C LEU A 160 -2.08 17.09 13.13
N ILE A 161 -1.37 18.00 12.47
CA ILE A 161 -0.87 19.17 13.20
C ILE A 161 -2.12 19.85 13.73
N HIS A 162 -2.14 20.13 15.03
CA HIS A 162 -3.15 20.93 15.70
C HIS A 162 -3.12 22.37 15.13
N ILE A 163 -3.57 22.54 13.88
CA ILE A 163 -3.85 23.87 13.33
C ILE A 163 -5.19 24.23 13.92
N SER A 164 -5.13 24.85 15.09
CA SER A 164 -6.18 25.75 15.57
C SER A 164 -6.27 26.93 14.60
N GLU A 165 -6.79 26.73 13.39
CA GLU A 165 -7.33 27.76 12.50
C GLU A 165 -7.84 27.16 11.17
N PRO A 166 -8.97 27.63 10.62
CA PRO A 166 -9.50 27.13 9.37
C PRO A 166 -8.71 27.75 8.21
N THR A 167 -7.80 27.00 7.60
CA THR A 167 -7.33 27.33 6.24
C THR A 167 -8.41 26.93 5.22
N ARG A 168 -9.58 27.58 5.31
CA ARG A 168 -10.48 27.68 4.17
C ARG A 168 -9.75 28.52 3.12
N ARG A 169 -9.46 27.91 1.97
CA ARG A 169 -9.08 28.66 0.77
C ARG A 169 -10.19 29.70 0.54
N THR A 170 -9.83 30.98 0.63
CA THR A 170 -10.68 32.09 0.17
C THR A 170 -11.01 31.85 -1.30
N PRO A 171 -12.28 31.95 -1.73
CA PRO A 171 -12.59 31.95 -3.16
C PRO A 171 -11.90 33.17 -3.78
N ILE A 172 -11.15 32.95 -4.85
CA ILE A 172 -10.64 34.04 -5.68
C ILE A 172 -11.87 34.58 -6.41
N SER A 173 -12.30 35.79 -6.04
CA SER A 173 -13.29 36.60 -6.76
C SER A 173 -12.68 37.19 -8.03
#